data_AF-A0A7W7YG71-F1
#
_entry.id   AF-A0A7W7YG71-F1
#
_cell.length_a   1.000
_cell.length_b   1.000
_cell.length_c   1.000
_cell.angle_alpha   90.00
_cell.angle_beta   90.00
_cell.angle_gamma   90.00
#
_symmetry.space_group_name_H-M   'P 1'
#
loop_
_entity.id
_entity.type
_entity.pdbx_description
1 polymer ?
#
loop_
_entity_poly.entity_id
_entity_poly.type
_entity_poly.pdbx_seq_one_letter_code
_entity_poly.pdbx_strand_id
1 'polypeptide(L)'
;MQAKVELGMQEHPNTTTSAESPKVDDPTTAASNGKSPTSTKVEGKDYTTDLPMFDLEEIMIQFVSEIHSNGLERAKMPEVAKHFKYEAPSSTPFYRKLVAARLFGLLSPNGAELLDRARDYVSPTTDDSKNKALLESIMGVPYYAEFLNGHAGKKMNVELVGNDIARKFVVSKGCGKRCAKVFESSLRFAGLLSPENVVTATPQRKKESEEEEDGNETDQTQKHTLYLDKQKRRKFQITAPLTISKAELDRITSWLSFTIIVDDETE
;
A
#
# COMPACT_ATOMS: atom_id res chain seq x y z
N MET A 1 63.03 10.21 2.13
CA MET A 1 63.07 10.13 0.66
C MET A 1 61.87 10.90 0.13
N GLN A 2 62.11 12.12 -0.32
CA GLN A 2 61.12 12.98 -0.96
C GLN A 2 61.19 12.74 -2.47
N ALA A 3 60.04 12.64 -3.14
CA ALA A 3 59.93 12.82 -4.57
C ALA A 3 58.70 13.70 -4.87
N LYS A 4 59.02 14.84 -5.48
CA LYS A 4 58.16 15.89 -6.02
C LYS A 4 58.14 15.73 -7.56
N VAL A 5 57.29 16.50 -8.22
CA VAL A 5 57.27 16.90 -9.66
C VAL A 5 56.19 16.16 -10.48
N GLU A 6 55.44 16.75 -11.41
CA GLU A 6 54.94 18.11 -11.71
C GLU A 6 54.01 17.96 -12.93
N LEU A 7 53.20 18.99 -13.17
CA LEU A 7 52.20 19.30 -14.20
C LEU A 7 52.30 18.69 -15.63
N GLY A 8 51.12 18.60 -16.24
CA GLY A 8 50.92 18.73 -17.69
C GLY A 8 49.47 19.11 -18.05
N MET A 9 49.21 20.41 -18.23
CA MET A 9 48.01 20.96 -18.90
C MET A 9 48.14 20.81 -20.42
N GLN A 10 47.02 20.65 -21.14
CA GLN A 10 46.91 21.19 -22.51
C GLN A 10 45.45 21.47 -22.91
N GLU A 11 45.29 22.61 -23.57
CA GLU A 11 44.07 23.30 -23.96
C GLU A 11 43.49 22.86 -25.31
N HIS A 12 42.28 23.36 -25.61
CA HIS A 12 41.45 23.20 -26.81
C HIS A 12 42.10 23.66 -28.13
N PRO A 13 41.44 23.43 -29.30
CA PRO A 13 40.58 24.50 -29.82
C PRO A 13 39.29 24.07 -30.56
N ASN A 14 38.32 25.00 -30.55
CA ASN A 14 37.14 25.12 -31.41
C ASN A 14 37.52 25.56 -32.84
N THR A 15 36.76 25.14 -33.86
CA THR A 15 36.64 25.89 -35.13
C THR A 15 35.22 25.81 -35.72
N THR A 16 34.67 27.00 -35.94
CA THR A 16 33.43 27.39 -36.64
C THR A 16 33.50 27.14 -38.16
N THR A 17 32.37 26.95 -38.87
CA THR A 17 32.10 27.55 -40.20
C THR A 17 30.58 27.50 -40.53
N SER A 18 30.07 28.66 -40.98
CA SER A 18 28.71 28.97 -41.45
C SER A 18 28.56 28.87 -42.98
N ALA A 19 27.35 29.19 -43.47
CA ALA A 19 26.94 29.58 -44.83
C ALA A 19 26.35 28.44 -45.71
N GLU A 20 25.34 28.59 -46.56
CA GLU A 20 24.43 29.68 -46.98
C GLU A 20 23.46 29.09 -48.04
N SER A 21 22.22 29.59 -48.13
CA SER A 21 21.20 29.21 -49.13
C SER A 21 21.41 29.95 -50.47
N PRO A 22 20.75 29.54 -51.58
CA PRO A 22 19.71 30.42 -52.14
C PRO A 22 18.47 29.75 -52.80
N LYS A 23 17.40 30.57 -52.87
CA LYS A 23 16.06 30.48 -53.52
C LYS A 23 16.08 30.45 -55.06
N VAL A 24 15.00 29.94 -55.70
CA VAL A 24 14.05 30.56 -56.70
C VAL A 24 12.98 29.49 -57.10
N ASP A 25 11.67 29.58 -56.80
CA ASP A 25 10.50 30.29 -57.42
C ASP A 25 9.58 29.41 -58.34
N ASP A 26 8.30 29.31 -57.90
CA ASP A 26 6.93 28.98 -58.43
C ASP A 26 6.62 28.79 -59.96
N PRO A 27 5.36 28.49 -60.45
CA PRO A 27 4.07 28.10 -59.81
C PRO A 27 3.17 27.04 -60.55
N THR A 28 2.01 26.73 -59.95
CA THR A 28 0.68 26.35 -60.55
C THR A 28 0.27 24.85 -60.61
N THR A 29 -0.74 24.44 -59.84
CA THR A 29 -2.14 24.13 -60.24
C THR A 29 -2.84 23.16 -59.26
N ALA A 30 -4.12 23.42 -59.01
CA ALA A 30 -5.04 22.80 -58.06
C ALA A 30 -5.31 21.29 -58.23
N ALA A 31 -5.52 20.60 -57.10
CA ALA A 31 -6.52 19.55 -56.97
C ALA A 31 -6.96 19.41 -55.51
N SER A 32 -8.23 19.72 -55.27
CA SER A 32 -8.96 19.44 -54.03
C SER A 32 -8.97 17.93 -53.78
N ASN A 33 -8.64 17.50 -52.57
CA ASN A 33 -9.19 16.27 -52.03
C ASN A 33 -9.40 16.40 -50.52
N GLY A 34 -10.67 16.44 -50.13
CA GLY A 34 -11.12 16.44 -48.74
C GLY A 34 -10.64 15.17 -48.04
N LYS A 35 -9.59 15.30 -47.25
CA LYS A 35 -9.20 14.30 -46.26
C LYS A 35 -9.79 14.77 -44.94
N SER A 36 -10.90 14.15 -44.56
CA SER A 36 -11.45 14.20 -43.21
C SER A 36 -10.30 14.08 -42.21
N PRO A 37 -10.21 14.92 -41.17
CA PRO A 37 -9.16 14.76 -40.17
C PRO A 37 -9.44 13.45 -39.43
N THR A 38 -8.71 12.40 -39.82
CA THR A 38 -8.58 11.20 -39.01
C THR A 38 -8.00 11.68 -37.69
N SER A 39 -8.85 11.78 -36.67
CA SER A 39 -8.40 12.05 -35.30
C SER A 39 -7.46 10.92 -34.94
N THR A 40 -6.15 11.19 -34.98
CA THR A 40 -5.13 10.28 -34.47
C THR A 40 -5.43 10.14 -32.98
N LYS A 41 -6.17 9.09 -32.65
CA LYS A 41 -6.52 8.73 -31.29
C LYS A 41 -5.19 8.43 -30.61
N VAL A 42 -4.71 9.36 -29.78
CA VAL A 42 -3.51 9.13 -28.96
C VAL A 42 -3.85 7.95 -28.07
N GLU A 43 -3.34 6.77 -28.42
CA GLU A 43 -3.47 5.59 -27.60
C GLU A 43 -2.62 5.83 -26.34
N GLY A 44 -3.30 6.02 -25.21
CA GLY A 44 -2.63 6.21 -23.93
C GLY A 44 -1.80 4.99 -23.55
N LYS A 45 -0.79 5.18 -22.71
CA LYS A 45 0.11 4.09 -22.27
C LYS A 45 -0.63 3.05 -21.44
N ASP A 46 -0.21 1.79 -21.51
CA ASP A 46 -0.78 0.68 -20.72
C ASP A 46 -0.19 0.55 -19.29
N TYR A 47 0.54 1.56 -18.84
CA TYR A 47 1.12 1.62 -17.50
C TYR A 47 1.24 3.07 -17.02
N THR A 48 1.41 3.22 -15.71
CA THR A 48 1.72 4.49 -15.05
C THR A 48 2.61 4.25 -13.83
N THR A 49 3.38 5.27 -13.45
CA THR A 49 4.13 5.33 -12.20
C THR A 49 3.56 6.35 -11.22
N ASP A 50 2.50 7.06 -11.62
CA ASP A 50 1.87 8.13 -10.83
C ASP A 50 0.73 7.60 -9.96
N LEU A 51 0.27 6.37 -10.24
CA LEU A 51 -0.72 5.65 -9.46
C LEU A 51 -0.26 4.22 -9.16
N PRO A 52 -0.65 3.66 -7.99
CA PRO A 52 -0.42 2.26 -7.69
C PRO A 52 -1.06 1.35 -8.75
N MET A 53 -0.28 0.40 -9.26
CA MET A 53 -0.77 -0.65 -10.17
C MET A 53 -1.01 -2.00 -9.46
N PHE A 54 -0.74 -2.04 -8.16
CA PHE A 54 -0.99 -3.14 -7.24
C PHE A 54 -1.69 -2.57 -6.01
N ASP A 55 -2.64 -3.30 -5.46
CA ASP A 55 -3.42 -2.82 -4.32
C ASP A 55 -2.64 -2.87 -3.01
N LEU A 56 -3.14 -2.11 -2.04
CA LEU A 56 -2.51 -1.96 -0.73
C LEU A 56 -2.39 -3.28 0.01
N GLU A 57 -3.36 -4.19 -0.13
CA GLU A 57 -3.33 -5.50 0.53
C GLU A 57 -2.17 -6.34 0.00
N GLU A 58 -2.07 -6.48 -1.32
CA GLU A 58 -0.98 -7.23 -1.95
C GLU A 58 0.39 -6.65 -1.55
N ILE A 59 0.54 -5.34 -1.63
CA ILE A 59 1.82 -4.69 -1.30
C ILE A 59 2.15 -4.84 0.18
N MET A 60 1.19 -4.63 1.08
CA MET A 60 1.44 -4.68 2.51
C MET A 60 1.73 -6.11 2.98
N ILE A 61 0.89 -7.08 2.58
CA ILE A 61 0.96 -8.46 3.05
C ILE A 61 2.06 -9.24 2.32
N GLN A 62 2.17 -9.12 1.01
CA GLN A 62 3.08 -9.97 0.24
C GLN A 62 4.45 -9.32 0.03
N PHE A 63 4.53 -8.00 -0.10
CA PHE A 63 5.81 -7.35 -0.44
C PHE A 63 6.51 -6.81 0.81
N VAL A 64 5.82 -5.97 1.58
CA VAL A 64 6.37 -5.30 2.76
C VAL A 64 6.62 -6.28 3.91
N SER A 65 5.66 -7.16 4.21
CA SER A 65 5.83 -8.14 5.28
C SER A 65 6.94 -9.17 4.96
N GLU A 66 7.14 -9.51 3.69
CA GLU A 66 8.23 -10.40 3.26
C GLU A 66 9.60 -9.71 3.37
N ILE A 67 9.70 -8.41 3.05
CA ILE A 67 10.92 -7.61 3.31
C ILE A 67 11.26 -7.59 4.81
N HIS A 68 10.25 -7.35 5.66
CA HIS A 68 10.44 -7.29 7.12
C HIS A 68 10.87 -8.64 7.71
N SER A 69 10.11 -9.69 7.43
CA SER A 69 10.33 -11.04 7.99
C SER A 69 11.67 -11.66 7.57
N ASN A 70 12.19 -11.30 6.39
CA ASN A 70 13.48 -11.77 5.90
C ASN A 70 14.63 -10.77 6.18
N GLY A 71 14.38 -9.68 6.91
CA GLY A 71 15.42 -8.71 7.28
C GLY A 71 16.04 -7.97 6.08
N LEU A 72 15.29 -7.81 4.99
CA LEU A 72 15.77 -7.21 3.74
C LEU A 72 15.78 -5.68 3.74
N GLU A 73 15.39 -5.05 4.84
CA GLU A 73 15.22 -3.60 4.96
C GLU A 73 16.50 -2.80 4.65
N ARG A 74 17.66 -3.41 4.92
CA ARG A 74 19.00 -2.84 4.67
C ARG A 74 19.68 -3.45 3.45
N ALA A 75 19.06 -4.42 2.80
CA ALA A 75 19.62 -5.08 1.63
C ALA A 75 19.62 -4.15 0.42
N LYS A 76 20.53 -4.39 -0.52
CA LYS A 76 20.53 -3.63 -1.78
C LYS A 76 19.37 -4.11 -2.65
N MET A 77 18.77 -3.21 -3.43
CA MET A 77 17.60 -3.54 -4.24
C MET A 77 17.77 -4.76 -5.17
N PRO A 78 18.94 -5.04 -5.77
CA PRO A 78 19.16 -6.27 -6.53
C PRO A 78 19.03 -7.56 -5.70
N GLU A 79 19.44 -7.53 -4.44
CA GLU A 79 19.30 -8.66 -3.51
C GLU A 79 17.83 -8.87 -3.14
N VAL A 80 17.10 -7.78 -2.92
CA VAL A 80 15.65 -7.82 -2.71
C VAL A 80 14.96 -8.42 -3.93
N ALA A 81 15.24 -7.93 -5.14
CA ALA A 81 14.68 -8.47 -6.37
C ALA A 81 14.95 -9.99 -6.51
N LYS A 82 16.19 -10.41 -6.24
CA LYS A 82 16.57 -11.83 -6.25
C LYS A 82 15.79 -12.66 -5.23
N HIS A 83 15.54 -12.14 -4.04
CA HIS A 83 14.71 -12.80 -3.03
C HIS A 83 13.29 -13.08 -3.55
N PHE A 84 12.68 -12.08 -4.19
CA PHE A 84 11.39 -12.21 -4.87
C PHE A 84 11.46 -12.95 -6.22
N LYS A 85 12.57 -13.64 -6.52
CA LYS A 85 12.79 -14.44 -7.74
C LYS A 85 12.73 -13.63 -9.04
N TYR A 86 13.11 -12.35 -8.98
CA TYR A 86 13.30 -11.50 -10.15
C TYR A 86 14.78 -11.32 -10.47
N GLU A 87 15.08 -11.16 -11.76
CA GLU A 87 16.45 -11.01 -12.24
C GLU A 87 17.05 -9.65 -11.85
N ALA A 88 16.24 -8.58 -11.87
CA ALA A 88 16.69 -7.23 -11.58
C ALA A 88 15.59 -6.37 -10.95
N PRO A 89 15.94 -5.28 -10.25
CA PRO A 89 14.98 -4.29 -9.76
C PRO A 89 14.14 -3.61 -10.86
N SER A 90 14.64 -3.63 -12.10
CA SER A 90 13.97 -3.09 -13.28
C SER A 90 12.98 -4.06 -13.91
N SER A 91 12.90 -5.32 -13.47
CA SER A 91 11.90 -6.28 -13.96
C SER A 91 10.52 -5.69 -13.75
N THR A 92 9.78 -5.46 -14.84
CA THR A 92 8.48 -4.76 -14.86
C THR A 92 7.53 -5.11 -13.70
N PRO A 93 7.24 -6.39 -13.39
CA PRO A 93 6.38 -6.74 -12.26
C PRO A 93 6.94 -6.27 -10.92
N PHE A 94 8.23 -6.52 -10.65
CA PHE A 94 8.89 -6.10 -9.41
C PHE A 94 8.95 -4.57 -9.30
N TYR A 95 9.35 -3.89 -10.38
CA TYR A 95 9.42 -2.44 -10.42
C TYR A 95 8.07 -1.79 -10.12
N ARG A 96 6.97 -2.33 -10.66
CA ARG A 96 5.62 -1.84 -10.39
C ARG A 96 5.19 -2.06 -8.93
N LYS A 97 5.56 -3.19 -8.31
CA LYS A 97 5.34 -3.41 -6.86
C LYS A 97 6.14 -2.41 -6.02
N LEU A 98 7.41 -2.20 -6.37
CA LEU A 98 8.28 -1.23 -5.71
C LEU A 98 7.72 0.20 -5.82
N VAL A 99 7.25 0.61 -7.00
CA VAL A 99 6.61 1.92 -7.21
C VAL A 99 5.34 2.03 -6.37
N ALA A 100 4.46 1.01 -6.38
CA ALA A 100 3.25 1.02 -5.57
C ALA A 100 3.56 1.16 -4.06
N ALA A 101 4.53 0.39 -3.55
CA ALA A 101 4.97 0.47 -2.16
C ALA A 101 5.49 1.87 -1.77
N ARG A 102 6.18 2.55 -2.69
CA ARG A 102 6.64 3.93 -2.48
C ARG A 102 5.49 4.93 -2.53
N LEU A 103 4.55 4.77 -3.45
CA LEU A 103 3.36 5.64 -3.54
C LEU A 103 2.49 5.55 -2.30
N PHE A 104 2.36 4.36 -1.70
CA PHE A 104 1.69 4.18 -0.41
C PHE A 104 2.52 4.69 0.78
N GLY A 105 3.77 5.09 0.58
CA GLY A 105 4.65 5.57 1.65
C GLY A 105 5.08 4.46 2.61
N LEU A 106 5.26 3.24 2.10
CA LEU A 106 5.66 2.07 2.88
C LEU A 106 7.17 1.83 2.83
N LEU A 107 7.82 2.22 1.73
CA LEU A 107 9.26 2.08 1.52
C LEU A 107 9.91 3.43 1.25
N SER A 108 11.19 3.54 1.58
CA SER A 108 11.99 4.70 1.25
C SER A 108 12.14 4.89 -0.28
N PRO A 109 12.33 6.14 -0.76
CA PRO A 109 12.44 6.40 -2.20
C PRO A 109 13.64 5.70 -2.86
N ASN A 110 14.71 5.45 -2.11
CA ASN A 110 15.99 4.99 -2.63
C ASN A 110 16.38 3.57 -2.21
N GLY A 111 15.59 2.90 -1.36
CA GLY A 111 15.95 1.61 -0.79
C GLY A 111 14.75 0.74 -0.45
N ALA A 112 15.02 -0.34 0.27
CA ALA A 112 14.02 -1.27 0.80
C ALA A 112 13.70 -1.01 2.28
N GLU A 113 14.17 0.12 2.81
CA GLU A 113 13.90 0.52 4.19
C GLU A 113 12.42 0.80 4.38
N LEU A 114 11.84 0.21 5.43
CA LEU A 114 10.46 0.43 5.83
C LEU A 114 10.30 1.81 6.45
N LEU A 115 9.29 2.55 5.99
CA LEU A 115 8.85 3.80 6.62
C LEU A 115 7.92 3.51 7.80
N ASP A 116 7.66 4.52 8.62
CA ASP A 116 6.89 4.38 9.86
C ASP A 116 5.49 3.79 9.62
N ARG A 117 4.82 4.14 8.51
CA ARG A 117 3.53 3.54 8.13
C ARG A 117 3.61 2.03 7.95
N ALA A 118 4.67 1.54 7.33
CA ALA A 118 4.86 0.11 7.17
C ALA A 118 5.16 -0.56 8.51
N ARG A 119 6.00 0.06 9.34
CA ARG A 119 6.34 -0.43 10.69
C ARG A 119 5.11 -0.51 11.60
N ASP A 120 4.28 0.54 11.60
CA ASP A 120 3.03 0.60 12.37
C ASP A 120 2.02 -0.48 11.98
N TYR A 121 2.13 -1.00 10.75
CA TYR A 121 1.33 -2.12 10.28
C TYR A 121 1.93 -3.49 10.66
N VAL A 122 3.21 -3.73 10.35
CA VAL A 122 3.86 -5.05 10.55
C VAL A 122 4.23 -5.32 12.01
N SER A 123 4.50 -4.27 12.78
CA SER A 123 4.89 -4.30 14.20
C SER A 123 4.06 -3.26 14.98
N PRO A 124 2.74 -3.48 15.13
CA PRO A 124 1.86 -2.51 15.77
C PRO A 124 2.20 -2.35 17.25
N THR A 125 2.34 -1.10 17.68
CA THR A 125 2.59 -0.75 19.09
C THR A 125 1.31 -0.44 19.86
N THR A 126 0.21 -0.20 19.15
CA THR A 126 -1.11 0.11 19.72
C THR A 126 -2.20 -0.60 18.91
N ASP A 127 -3.36 -0.83 19.52
CA ASP A 127 -4.49 -1.51 18.85
C ASP A 127 -4.97 -0.77 17.59
N ASP A 128 -4.73 0.55 17.50
CA ASP A 128 -5.17 1.40 16.40
C ASP A 128 -4.06 1.68 15.36
N SER A 129 -2.80 1.32 15.61
CA SER A 129 -1.68 1.69 14.71
C SER A 129 -1.85 1.10 13.31
N LYS A 130 -2.38 -0.13 13.20
CA LYS A 130 -2.65 -0.77 11.90
C LYS A 130 -3.66 0.02 11.08
N ASN A 131 -4.79 0.38 11.67
CA ASN A 131 -5.85 1.11 10.96
C ASN A 131 -5.37 2.50 10.55
N LYS A 132 -4.62 3.16 11.44
CA LYS A 132 -3.99 4.44 11.13
C LYS A 132 -3.00 4.32 9.97
N ALA A 133 -2.13 3.31 9.98
CA ALA A 133 -1.18 3.05 8.90
C ALA A 133 -1.87 2.82 7.55
N LEU A 134 -2.96 2.05 7.52
CA LEU A 134 -3.75 1.82 6.31
C LEU A 134 -4.37 3.12 5.78
N LEU A 135 -4.99 3.90 6.66
CA LEU A 135 -5.58 5.20 6.30
C LEU A 135 -4.51 6.16 5.75
N GLU A 136 -3.39 6.31 6.44
CA GLU A 136 -2.30 7.18 6.01
C GLU A 136 -1.66 6.71 4.70
N SER A 137 -1.62 5.40 4.45
CA SER A 137 -1.11 4.84 3.19
C SER A 137 -2.00 5.22 2.02
N ILE A 138 -3.32 5.11 2.18
CA ILE A 138 -4.30 5.54 1.16
C ILE A 138 -4.23 7.05 0.95
N MET A 139 -4.26 7.83 2.04
CA MET A 139 -4.21 9.30 1.99
C MET A 139 -2.87 9.83 1.49
N GLY A 140 -1.81 9.01 1.54
CA GLY A 140 -0.50 9.33 0.99
C GLY A 140 -0.47 9.42 -0.54
N VAL A 141 -1.42 8.78 -1.22
CA VAL A 141 -1.56 8.86 -2.68
C VAL A 141 -2.43 10.08 -3.03
N PRO A 142 -1.89 11.14 -3.66
CA PRO A 142 -2.61 12.41 -3.81
C PRO A 142 -3.98 12.27 -4.50
N TYR A 143 -4.03 11.47 -5.57
CA TYR A 143 -5.29 11.21 -6.29
C TYR A 143 -6.33 10.51 -5.41
N TYR A 144 -5.92 9.57 -4.55
CA TYR A 144 -6.83 8.85 -3.66
C TYR A 144 -7.38 9.80 -2.58
N ALA A 145 -6.53 10.62 -2.00
CA ALA A 145 -6.94 11.63 -1.01
C ALA A 145 -7.93 12.64 -1.61
N GLU A 146 -7.64 13.19 -2.80
CA GLU A 146 -8.56 14.09 -3.53
C GLU A 146 -9.91 13.42 -3.78
N PHE A 147 -9.90 12.16 -4.23
CA PHE A 147 -11.12 11.42 -4.52
C PHE A 147 -11.97 11.22 -3.26
N LEU A 148 -11.36 10.73 -2.18
CA LEU A 148 -12.05 10.47 -0.91
C LEU A 148 -12.68 11.73 -0.33
N ASN A 149 -11.96 12.85 -0.35
CA ASN A 149 -12.45 14.14 0.14
C ASN A 149 -13.66 14.66 -0.67
N GLY A 150 -13.70 14.39 -1.98
CA GLY A 150 -14.82 14.83 -2.86
C GLY A 150 -16.02 13.87 -2.94
N HIS A 151 -15.85 12.61 -2.49
CA HIS A 151 -16.81 11.54 -2.74
C HIS A 151 -17.29 10.79 -1.49
N ALA A 152 -17.01 11.31 -0.28
CA ALA A 152 -17.55 10.76 0.95
C ALA A 152 -19.09 10.61 0.88
N GLY A 153 -19.59 9.44 1.30
CA GLY A 153 -21.02 9.09 1.27
C GLY A 153 -21.57 8.73 -0.12
N LYS A 154 -20.76 8.75 -1.18
CA LYS A 154 -21.19 8.39 -2.53
C LYS A 154 -20.77 6.96 -2.87
N LYS A 155 -21.60 6.30 -3.68
CA LYS A 155 -21.26 4.99 -4.25
C LYS A 155 -20.15 5.14 -5.29
N MET A 156 -19.06 4.39 -5.11
CA MET A 156 -17.96 4.35 -6.06
C MET A 156 -18.37 3.57 -7.31
N ASN A 157 -18.10 4.14 -8.48
CA ASN A 157 -18.29 3.48 -9.76
C ASN A 157 -16.93 3.32 -10.46
N VAL A 158 -16.45 2.08 -10.51
CA VAL A 158 -15.12 1.73 -11.05
C VAL A 158 -14.96 2.14 -12.52
N GLU A 159 -16.02 2.09 -13.33
CA GLU A 159 -15.95 2.48 -14.75
C GLU A 159 -15.79 4.00 -14.90
N LEU A 160 -16.51 4.78 -14.09
CA LEU A 160 -16.37 6.25 -14.11
C LEU A 160 -15.00 6.68 -13.59
N VAL A 161 -14.54 6.08 -12.50
CA VAL A 161 -13.19 6.32 -11.94
C VAL A 161 -12.12 5.92 -12.95
N GLY A 162 -12.26 4.77 -13.61
CA GLY A 162 -11.30 4.31 -14.62
C GLY A 162 -11.22 5.24 -15.83
N ASN A 163 -12.35 5.79 -16.28
CA ASN A 163 -12.39 6.79 -17.35
C ASN A 163 -11.78 8.14 -16.93
N ASP A 164 -11.98 8.54 -15.67
CA ASP A 164 -11.35 9.72 -15.10
C ASP A 164 -9.83 9.58 -15.03
N ILE A 165 -9.34 8.45 -14.49
CA ILE A 165 -7.91 8.12 -14.46
C ILE A 165 -7.32 8.10 -15.87
N ALA A 166 -7.99 7.46 -16.83
CA ALA A 166 -7.51 7.39 -18.22
C ALA A 166 -7.28 8.77 -18.83
N ARG A 167 -8.17 9.74 -18.54
CA ARG A 167 -7.99 11.14 -18.97
C ARG A 167 -6.91 11.85 -18.17
N LYS A 168 -6.99 11.84 -16.83
CA LYS A 168 -6.12 12.64 -15.95
C LYS A 168 -4.65 12.26 -16.07
N PHE A 169 -4.36 10.97 -16.26
CA PHE A 169 -3.00 10.42 -16.35
C PHE A 169 -2.57 10.06 -17.78
N VAL A 170 -3.41 10.34 -18.78
CA VAL A 170 -3.12 10.07 -20.21
C VAL A 170 -2.70 8.60 -20.45
N VAL A 171 -3.46 7.68 -19.85
CA VAL A 171 -3.26 6.23 -19.97
C VAL A 171 -4.36 5.58 -20.80
N SER A 172 -4.13 4.36 -21.25
CA SER A 172 -5.15 3.60 -21.98
C SER A 172 -6.38 3.36 -21.09
N LYS A 173 -7.55 3.17 -21.70
CA LYS A 173 -8.77 2.81 -20.96
C LYS A 173 -8.58 1.53 -20.14
N GLY A 174 -7.82 0.57 -20.67
CA GLY A 174 -7.49 -0.68 -19.97
C GLY A 174 -6.64 -0.42 -18.72
N CYS A 175 -5.62 0.44 -18.84
CA CYS A 175 -4.80 0.84 -17.70
C CYS A 175 -5.60 1.64 -16.65
N GLY A 176 -6.42 2.59 -17.10
CA GLY A 176 -7.30 3.36 -16.20
C GLY A 176 -8.26 2.47 -15.42
N LYS A 177 -8.92 1.51 -16.09
CA LYS A 177 -9.78 0.51 -15.44
C LYS A 177 -9.01 -0.37 -14.45
N ARG A 178 -7.77 -0.76 -14.76
CA ARG A 178 -6.93 -1.53 -13.84
C ARG A 178 -6.60 -0.72 -12.59
N CYS A 179 -6.17 0.53 -12.74
CA CYS A 179 -5.86 1.41 -11.62
C CYS A 179 -7.11 1.70 -10.76
N ALA A 180 -8.28 1.82 -11.37
CA ALA A 180 -9.54 1.99 -10.64
C ALA A 180 -9.91 0.76 -9.79
N LYS A 181 -9.67 -0.46 -10.31
CA LYS A 181 -9.85 -1.68 -9.52
C LYS A 181 -8.85 -1.79 -8.37
N VAL A 182 -7.58 -1.46 -8.63
CA VAL A 182 -6.54 -1.39 -7.60
C VAL A 182 -6.93 -0.42 -6.50
N PHE A 183 -7.44 0.75 -6.88
CA PHE A 183 -7.95 1.74 -5.94
C PHE A 183 -9.13 1.20 -5.11
N GLU A 184 -10.13 0.60 -5.75
CA GLU A 184 -11.29 -0.01 -5.09
C GLU A 184 -10.86 -1.07 -4.05
N SER A 185 -10.00 -2.02 -4.46
CA SER A 185 -9.47 -3.05 -3.57
C SER A 185 -8.71 -2.45 -2.39
N SER A 186 -7.90 -1.43 -2.65
CA SER A 186 -7.13 -0.74 -1.60
C SER A 186 -8.05 -0.03 -0.60
N LEU A 187 -9.12 0.63 -1.06
CA LEU A 187 -10.11 1.25 -0.18
C LEU A 187 -10.86 0.20 0.66
N ARG A 188 -11.26 -0.91 0.04
CA ARG A 188 -11.93 -2.01 0.75
C ARG A 188 -11.05 -2.61 1.82
N PHE A 189 -9.76 -2.84 1.51
CA PHE A 189 -8.79 -3.35 2.47
C PHE A 189 -8.56 -2.38 3.64
N ALA A 190 -8.49 -1.08 3.37
CA ALA A 190 -8.37 -0.05 4.39
C ALA A 190 -9.67 0.23 5.18
N GLY A 191 -10.77 -0.48 4.88
CA GLY A 191 -12.08 -0.26 5.51
C GLY A 191 -12.75 1.05 5.08
N LEU A 192 -12.28 1.72 4.03
CA LEU A 192 -12.81 2.99 3.55
C LEU A 192 -13.96 2.83 2.54
N LEU A 193 -14.32 1.59 2.22
CA LEU A 193 -15.42 1.25 1.32
C LEU A 193 -16.37 0.28 2.02
N SER A 194 -17.66 0.61 2.07
CA SER A 194 -18.69 -0.29 2.61
C SER A 194 -18.93 -1.49 1.68
N PRO A 195 -19.60 -2.56 2.15
CA PRO A 195 -19.99 -3.69 1.30
C PRO A 195 -20.82 -3.29 0.06
N GLU A 196 -21.58 -2.21 0.16
CA GLU A 196 -22.42 -1.65 -0.92
C GLU A 196 -21.63 -0.72 -1.86
N ASN A 197 -20.30 -0.67 -1.72
CA ASN A 197 -19.37 0.21 -2.42
C ASN A 197 -19.57 1.71 -2.14
N VAL A 198 -20.00 2.08 -0.93
CA VAL A 198 -20.10 3.49 -0.52
C VAL A 198 -18.79 3.94 0.12
N VAL A 199 -18.25 5.07 -0.33
CA VAL A 199 -17.03 5.67 0.21
C VAL A 199 -17.31 6.23 1.60
N THR A 200 -16.48 5.86 2.57
CA THR A 200 -16.60 6.31 3.97
C THR A 200 -15.40 7.19 4.34
N ALA A 201 -15.65 8.23 5.15
CA ALA A 201 -14.61 9.14 5.63
C ALA A 201 -13.81 8.56 6.81
N THR A 202 -14.28 7.45 7.38
CA THR A 202 -13.67 6.81 8.55
C THR A 202 -13.58 5.31 8.25
N PRO A 203 -12.45 4.66 8.54
CA PRO A 203 -12.32 3.23 8.38
C PRO A 203 -13.45 2.52 9.13
N GLN A 204 -14.26 1.77 8.40
CA GLN A 204 -15.15 0.77 8.97
C GLN A 204 -14.23 -0.24 9.64
N ARG A 205 -14.22 -0.26 10.98
CA ARG A 205 -13.54 -1.31 11.72
C ARG A 205 -14.15 -2.61 11.20
N LYS A 206 -13.38 -3.41 10.44
CA LYS A 206 -13.73 -4.81 10.21
C LYS A 206 -13.89 -5.37 11.62
N LYS A 207 -15.14 -5.49 12.08
CA LYS A 207 -15.44 -6.52 13.06
C LYS A 207 -14.98 -7.78 12.34
N GLU A 208 -13.89 -8.38 12.78
CA GLU A 208 -13.70 -9.80 12.54
C GLU A 208 -15.04 -10.44 12.87
N SER A 209 -15.65 -11.01 11.84
CA SER A 209 -17.00 -11.53 11.85
C SER A 209 -17.20 -12.42 13.08
N GLU A 210 -17.94 -11.91 14.05
CA GLU A 210 -19.07 -12.64 14.62
C GLU A 210 -19.80 -13.25 13.41
N GLU A 211 -19.67 -14.56 13.24
CA GLU A 211 -20.44 -15.32 12.27
C GLU A 211 -21.92 -15.19 12.66
N GLU A 212 -22.67 -14.40 11.89
CA GLU A 212 -24.10 -14.61 11.76
C GLU A 212 -24.30 -15.72 10.72
N GLU A 213 -24.46 -16.96 11.20
CA GLU A 213 -25.30 -17.94 10.50
C GLU A 213 -26.37 -18.49 11.45
N ASP A 214 -27.60 -18.30 11.02
CA ASP A 214 -28.84 -18.90 11.48
C ASP A 214 -28.74 -20.43 11.42
N GLY A 215 -28.79 -21.10 12.59
CA GLY A 215 -28.72 -22.56 12.64
C GLY A 215 -28.45 -23.15 14.02
N ASN A 216 -29.39 -22.97 14.96
CA ASN A 216 -29.70 -23.88 16.07
C ASN A 216 -28.62 -24.93 16.48
N GLU A 217 -27.75 -24.60 17.46
CA GLU A 217 -27.32 -25.53 18.53
C GLU A 217 -26.46 -24.83 19.60
N THR A 218 -27.06 -24.58 20.78
CA THR A 218 -26.43 -24.49 22.12
C THR A 218 -24.99 -23.96 22.25
N ASP A 219 -24.71 -22.72 21.85
CA ASP A 219 -23.43 -22.09 22.18
C ASP A 219 -23.49 -21.42 23.56
N GLN A 220 -23.27 -22.27 24.55
CA GLN A 220 -23.33 -21.93 25.95
C GLN A 220 -21.98 -21.35 26.42
N THR A 221 -21.70 -20.06 26.19
CA THR A 221 -20.55 -19.36 26.82
C THR A 221 -20.97 -18.14 27.67
N GLN A 222 -20.27 -17.90 28.77
CA GLN A 222 -20.50 -16.81 29.71
C GLN A 222 -19.21 -16.00 29.96
N LYS A 223 -19.33 -14.67 29.93
CA LYS A 223 -18.25 -13.74 30.26
C LYS A 223 -18.23 -13.43 31.75
N HIS A 224 -17.11 -13.70 32.41
CA HIS A 224 -16.87 -13.37 33.81
C HIS A 224 -15.85 -12.23 33.93
N THR A 225 -16.17 -11.21 34.73
CA THR A 225 -15.27 -10.09 35.01
C THR A 225 -14.93 -10.05 36.49
N LEU A 226 -13.64 -10.14 36.81
CA LEU A 226 -13.13 -10.00 38.17
C LEU A 226 -12.38 -8.68 38.30
N TYR A 227 -12.70 -7.91 39.34
CA TYR A 227 -12.02 -6.66 39.63
C TYR A 227 -10.93 -6.91 40.68
N LEU A 228 -9.69 -6.52 40.37
CA LEU A 228 -8.51 -6.80 41.18
C LEU A 228 -8.19 -5.68 42.18
N ASP A 229 -8.93 -4.59 42.16
CA ASP A 229 -8.82 -3.52 43.14
C ASP A 229 -10.19 -2.96 43.54
N LYS A 230 -10.25 -2.36 44.74
CA LYS A 230 -11.48 -1.75 45.30
C LYS A 230 -12.00 -0.59 44.46
N GLN A 231 -11.14 0.01 43.63
CA GLN A 231 -11.46 1.14 42.76
C GLN A 231 -11.89 0.69 41.36
N LYS A 232 -11.98 -0.63 41.11
CA LYS A 232 -12.31 -1.27 39.84
C LYS A 232 -11.47 -0.81 38.65
N ARG A 233 -10.24 -0.31 38.87
CA ARG A 233 -9.35 0.20 37.82
C ARG A 233 -8.65 -0.94 37.08
N ARG A 234 -8.34 -2.03 37.78
CA ARG A 234 -7.78 -3.25 37.20
C ARG A 234 -8.85 -4.33 37.14
N LYS A 235 -9.09 -4.88 35.95
CA LYS A 235 -10.04 -5.95 35.71
C LYS A 235 -9.41 -7.08 34.91
N PHE A 236 -9.85 -8.28 35.22
CA PHE A 236 -9.53 -9.50 34.51
C PHE A 236 -10.83 -10.06 33.93
N GLN A 237 -10.85 -10.39 32.65
CA GLN A 237 -12.04 -10.88 31.96
C GLN A 237 -11.73 -12.25 31.35
N ILE A 238 -12.59 -13.22 31.64
CA ILE A 238 -12.52 -14.56 31.08
C ILE A 238 -13.84 -14.84 30.38
N THR A 239 -13.76 -15.42 29.19
CA THR A 239 -14.89 -16.05 28.51
C THR A 239 -14.77 -17.55 28.70
N ALA A 240 -15.76 -18.19 29.31
CA ALA A 240 -15.76 -19.62 29.57
C ALA A 240 -17.09 -20.26 29.13
N PRO A 241 -17.09 -21.54 28.73
CA PRO A 241 -18.32 -22.28 28.45
C PRO A 241 -19.16 -22.49 29.73
N LEU A 242 -20.50 -22.48 29.65
CA LEU A 242 -21.39 -22.70 30.82
C LEU A 242 -21.28 -24.13 31.37
N THR A 243 -20.84 -25.09 30.55
CA THR A 243 -20.54 -26.44 31.01
C THR A 243 -19.09 -26.76 30.69
N ILE A 244 -18.29 -26.98 31.75
CA ILE A 244 -16.89 -27.40 31.63
C ILE A 244 -16.87 -28.92 31.79
N SER A 245 -16.40 -29.64 30.78
CA SER A 245 -16.23 -31.09 30.89
C SER A 245 -15.17 -31.44 31.94
N LYS A 246 -15.24 -32.61 32.58
CA LYS A 246 -14.25 -33.02 33.59
C LYS A 246 -12.81 -33.01 33.03
N ALA A 247 -12.62 -33.41 31.78
CA ALA A 247 -11.33 -33.40 31.11
C ALA A 247 -10.80 -31.95 30.89
N GLU A 248 -11.68 -31.01 30.54
CA GLU A 248 -11.29 -29.60 30.45
C GLU A 248 -11.04 -28.98 31.81
N LEU A 249 -11.78 -29.37 32.84
CA LEU A 249 -11.57 -28.92 34.21
C LEU A 249 -10.18 -29.36 34.71
N ASP A 250 -9.79 -30.61 34.45
CA ASP A 250 -8.46 -31.11 34.80
C ASP A 250 -7.34 -30.38 34.02
N ARG A 251 -7.56 -30.13 32.72
CA ARG A 251 -6.62 -29.36 31.88
C ARG A 251 -6.47 -27.92 32.37
N ILE A 252 -7.58 -27.24 32.67
CA ILE A 252 -7.60 -25.86 33.17
C ILE A 252 -6.95 -25.80 34.56
N THR A 253 -7.24 -26.76 35.44
CA THR A 253 -6.63 -26.84 36.78
C THR A 253 -5.12 -27.03 36.69
N SER A 254 -4.63 -27.84 35.75
CA SER A 254 -3.20 -27.99 35.48
C SER A 254 -2.55 -26.73 34.91
N TRP A 255 -3.29 -25.92 34.15
CA TRP A 255 -2.80 -24.64 33.61
C TRP A 255 -2.79 -23.52 34.66
N LEU A 256 -3.78 -23.51 35.56
CA LEU A 256 -3.95 -22.49 36.58
C LEU A 256 -3.21 -22.79 37.88
N SER A 257 -2.56 -23.94 38.02
CA SER A 257 -1.69 -24.22 39.17
C SER A 257 -0.40 -23.41 39.07
N PHE A 258 -0.45 -22.17 39.55
CA PHE A 258 0.73 -21.38 39.85
C PHE A 258 0.67 -20.93 41.31
N THR A 259 1.83 -20.90 41.97
CA THR A 259 1.95 -20.42 43.35
C THR A 259 2.33 -18.95 43.29
N ILE A 260 1.46 -18.07 43.79
CA ILE A 260 1.81 -16.66 44.01
C ILE A 260 2.43 -16.58 45.40
N ILE A 261 3.74 -16.30 45.46
CA ILE A 261 4.40 -15.91 46.69
C ILE A 261 4.31 -14.39 46.76
N VAL A 262 3.61 -13.88 47.77
CA VAL A 262 3.55 -12.46 48.09
C VAL A 262 4.45 -12.26 49.30
N ASP A 263 5.66 -11.75 49.07
CA ASP A 263 6.54 -11.28 50.14
C ASP A 263 6.13 -9.86 50.49
N ASP A 264 5.47 -9.69 51.63
CA ASP A 264 5.27 -8.38 52.24
C ASP A 264 6.54 -8.04 53.02
N GLU A 265 7.41 -7.19 52.46
CA GLU A 265 8.46 -6.52 53.23
C GLU A 265 7.78 -5.66 54.30
N THR A 266 7.76 -6.18 55.52
CA THR A 266 7.41 -5.41 56.71
C THR A 266 8.72 -4.83 57.27
N GLU A 267 8.81 -3.50 57.25
CA GLU A 267 9.87 -2.69 57.89
C GLU A 267 10.10 -3.06 59.36
#